data_AF-A0A0Q6AF65-F1
#
_entry.id   AF-A0A0Q6AF65-F1
#
_cell.length_a   1.000
_cell.length_b   1.000
_cell.length_c   1.000
_cell.angle_alpha   90.00
_cell.angle_beta   90.00
_cell.angle_gamma   90.00
#
_symmetry.space_group_name_H-M   'P 1'
#
loop_
_entity.id
_entity.type
_entity.pdbx_description
1 polymer ?
#
loop_
_entity_poly.entity_id
_entity_poly.type
_entity_poly.pdbx_seq_one_letter_code
_entity_poly.pdbx_strand_id
1 'polypeptide(L)'
;MLIKKLYYYFFYKIYKFMLWTANPFGNFFSNFRAGLVMIALQLWTFFSIINYYSFITGNNVELSFFTPLIYIPFISILGFNYYTLDYLDLWKSYNYKFDQLPKRKNIIGSWIASLIIIIIILITGNFLFSFYCLDQKARKEQTGSYAPEIVAKERRKDSLQKAQQIEKLKKIYGEDKK
;
A
#
# COMPACT_ATOMS: atom_id res chain seq x y z
N MET A 1 -12.67 17.14 18.66
CA MET A 1 -13.10 18.08 17.60
C MET A 1 -12.03 18.27 16.50
N LEU A 2 -10.74 18.32 16.85
CA LEU A 2 -9.64 18.62 15.92
C LEU A 2 -9.28 17.45 14.97
N ILE A 3 -9.19 16.22 15.50
CA ILE A 3 -8.87 15.00 14.72
C ILE A 3 -9.92 14.71 13.65
N LYS A 4 -11.22 14.83 13.99
CA LYS A 4 -12.32 14.67 13.02
C LYS A 4 -12.17 15.65 11.85
N LYS A 5 -11.89 16.92 12.16
CA LYS A 5 -11.70 17.97 11.14
C LYS A 5 -10.49 17.68 10.25
N LEU A 6 -9.38 17.19 10.82
CA LEU A 6 -8.19 16.80 10.06
C LEU A 6 -8.48 15.63 9.11
N TYR A 7 -9.19 14.60 9.60
CA TYR A 7 -9.61 13.45 8.78
C TYR A 7 -10.45 13.89 7.59
N TYR A 8 -11.52 14.66 7.82
CA TYR A 8 -12.37 15.16 6.72
C TYR A 8 -11.64 16.12 5.79
N TYR A 9 -10.68 16.90 6.31
CA TYR A 9 -9.87 17.80 5.50
C TYR A 9 -8.90 17.03 4.59
N PHE A 10 -8.29 15.96 5.10
CA PHE A 10 -7.43 15.06 4.34
C PHE A 10 -8.24 14.35 3.24
N PHE A 11 -9.41 13.81 3.58
CA PHE A 11 -10.36 13.24 2.61
C PHE A 11 -10.78 14.26 1.54
N TYR A 12 -11.18 15.47 1.93
CA TYR A 12 -11.57 16.56 1.03
C TYR A 12 -10.50 16.84 -0.03
N LYS A 13 -9.22 16.84 0.37
CA LYS A 13 -8.10 17.13 -0.53
C LYS A 13 -7.84 15.99 -1.50
N ILE A 14 -7.90 14.73 -1.04
CA ILE A 14 -7.83 13.56 -1.93
C ILE A 14 -9.01 13.60 -2.90
N TYR A 15 -10.21 13.91 -2.43
CA TYR A 15 -11.39 14.05 -3.27
C TYR A 15 -11.24 15.14 -4.34
N LYS A 16 -10.75 16.33 -3.98
CA LYS A 16 -10.49 17.41 -4.95
C LYS A 16 -9.40 17.03 -5.96
N PHE A 17 -8.37 16.30 -5.54
CA PHE A 17 -7.37 15.74 -6.44
C PHE A 17 -8.00 14.73 -7.42
N MET A 18 -8.85 13.84 -6.94
CA MET A 18 -9.58 12.88 -7.77
C MET A 18 -10.56 13.55 -8.75
N LEU A 19 -11.17 14.67 -8.37
CA LEU A 19 -11.98 15.47 -9.28
C LEU A 19 -11.14 16.12 -10.39
N TRP A 20 -9.96 16.63 -10.03
CA TRP A 20 -9.04 17.23 -11.00
C TRP A 20 -8.52 16.21 -12.02
N THR A 21 -8.15 15.00 -11.58
CA THR A 21 -7.68 13.92 -12.46
C THR A 21 -8.80 13.24 -13.27
N ALA A 22 -10.06 13.34 -12.82
CA ALA A 22 -11.20 12.75 -13.52
C ALA A 22 -11.67 13.57 -14.73
N ASN A 23 -11.20 14.80 -14.92
CA ASN A 23 -11.54 15.61 -16.08
C ASN A 23 -10.74 15.10 -17.32
N PRO A 24 -11.38 14.72 -18.45
CA PRO A 24 -12.77 14.94 -18.86
C PRO A 24 -13.71 13.74 -18.72
N PHE A 25 -13.26 12.62 -18.15
CA PHE A 25 -13.98 11.34 -18.06
C PHE A 25 -15.21 11.34 -17.11
N GLY A 26 -15.58 12.50 -16.56
CA GLY A 26 -16.74 12.67 -15.69
C GLY A 26 -16.44 12.41 -14.21
N ASN A 27 -17.15 13.10 -13.33
CA ASN A 27 -16.93 13.07 -11.87
C ASN A 27 -17.52 11.81 -11.19
N PHE A 28 -17.93 10.82 -11.97
CA PHE A 28 -18.57 9.61 -11.46
C PHE A 28 -17.51 8.77 -10.73
N PHE A 29 -17.80 8.34 -9.50
CA PHE A 29 -16.88 7.61 -8.59
C PHE A 29 -15.71 8.38 -7.94
N SER A 30 -15.55 9.71 -8.11
CA SER A 30 -14.44 10.42 -7.45
C SER A 30 -14.45 10.31 -5.92
N ASN A 31 -15.64 10.27 -5.29
CA ASN A 31 -15.79 10.04 -3.86
C ASN A 31 -15.34 8.63 -3.46
N PHE A 32 -15.79 7.62 -4.20
CA PHE A 32 -15.42 6.22 -3.96
C PHE A 32 -13.91 6.00 -4.10
N ARG A 33 -13.29 6.57 -5.13
CA ARG A 33 -11.82 6.54 -5.32
C ARG A 33 -11.09 7.19 -4.15
N ALA A 34 -11.56 8.33 -3.67
CA ALA A 34 -10.98 8.99 -2.51
C ALA A 34 -11.13 8.14 -1.24
N GLY A 35 -12.28 7.50 -1.04
CA GLY A 35 -12.52 6.56 0.06
C GLY A 35 -11.60 5.34 0.01
N LEU A 36 -11.39 4.76 -1.17
CA LEU A 36 -10.43 3.65 -1.36
C LEU A 36 -9.00 4.05 -0.99
N VAL A 37 -8.57 5.26 -1.36
CA VAL A 37 -7.25 5.77 -0.95
C VAL A 37 -7.15 5.91 0.56
N MET A 38 -8.19 6.40 1.24
CA MET A 38 -8.22 6.47 2.70
C MET A 38 -8.04 5.09 3.33
N ILE A 39 -8.79 4.10 2.85
CA ILE A 39 -8.72 2.71 3.34
C ILE A 39 -7.32 2.15 3.08
N ALA A 40 -6.77 2.30 1.88
CA ALA A 40 -5.44 1.79 1.53
C ALA A 40 -4.34 2.37 2.44
N LEU A 41 -4.34 3.69 2.68
CA LEU A 41 -3.35 4.35 3.54
C LEU A 41 -3.44 3.86 5.00
N GLN A 42 -4.66 3.65 5.50
CA GLN A 42 -4.89 3.11 6.85
C GLN A 42 -4.39 1.68 6.97
N LEU A 43 -4.67 0.83 5.96
CA LEU A 43 -4.17 -0.54 5.92
C LEU A 43 -2.65 -0.60 5.83
N TRP A 44 -2.02 0.21 4.98
CA TRP A 44 -0.56 0.27 4.90
C TRP A 44 0.08 0.68 6.22
N THR A 45 -0.50 1.66 6.91
CA THR A 45 -0.01 2.07 8.24
C THR A 45 -0.16 0.93 9.25
N PHE A 46 -1.32 0.27 9.27
CA PHE A 46 -1.58 -0.86 10.16
C PHE A 46 -0.62 -2.03 9.92
N PHE A 47 -0.44 -2.45 8.67
CA PHE A 47 0.51 -3.52 8.31
C PHE A 47 1.95 -3.13 8.62
N SER A 48 2.34 -1.87 8.40
CA SER A 48 3.68 -1.40 8.77
C SER A 48 3.96 -1.60 10.26
N ILE A 49 2.97 -1.30 11.12
CA ILE A 49 3.10 -1.48 12.58
C ILE A 49 3.31 -2.96 12.94
N ILE A 50 2.55 -3.87 12.33
CA ILE A 50 2.71 -5.31 12.56
C ILE A 50 4.09 -5.78 12.11
N ASN A 51 4.54 -5.35 10.93
CA ASN A 51 5.84 -5.71 10.39
C ASN A 51 6.97 -5.23 11.31
N TYR A 52 6.91 -4.00 11.82
CA TYR A 52 7.89 -3.50 12.79
C TYR A 52 7.83 -4.23 14.13
N TYR A 53 6.63 -4.56 14.63
CA TYR A 53 6.50 -5.37 15.84
C TYR A 53 7.18 -6.73 15.69
N SER A 54 6.96 -7.43 14.58
CA SER A 54 7.60 -8.72 14.26
C SER A 54 9.13 -8.60 14.11
N PHE A 55 9.60 -7.49 13.53
CA PHE A 55 11.02 -7.20 13.39
C PHE A 55 11.70 -6.94 14.74
N ILE A 56 11.10 -6.12 15.60
CA ILE A 56 11.68 -5.71 16.89
C ILE A 56 11.64 -6.85 17.92
N THR A 57 10.54 -7.58 18.00
CA THR A 57 10.34 -8.63 19.02
C THR A 57 10.92 -9.98 18.61
N GLY A 58 11.28 -10.17 17.34
CA GLY A 58 11.68 -11.47 16.81
C GLY A 58 10.51 -12.45 16.62
N ASN A 59 9.33 -12.16 17.14
CA ASN A 59 8.16 -13.03 17.02
C ASN A 59 7.49 -12.86 15.67
N ASN A 60 7.43 -13.93 14.89
CA ASN A 60 6.74 -13.91 13.61
C ASN A 60 5.23 -13.85 13.86
N VAL A 61 4.61 -12.75 13.42
CA VAL A 61 3.15 -12.60 13.45
C VAL A 61 2.59 -13.34 12.25
N GLU A 62 1.75 -14.33 12.49
CA GLU A 62 1.06 -15.05 11.43
C GLU A 62 -0.03 -14.15 10.82
N LEU A 63 0.25 -13.66 9.61
CA LEU A 63 -0.65 -12.82 8.85
C LEU A 63 -1.60 -13.69 8.00
N SER A 64 -2.72 -14.12 8.57
CA SER A 64 -3.81 -14.76 7.84
C SER A 64 -5.10 -13.95 7.90
N PHE A 65 -5.85 -13.86 6.79
CA PHE A 65 -7.12 -13.13 6.73
C PHE A 65 -8.17 -13.65 7.74
N PHE A 66 -7.99 -14.86 8.26
CA PHE A 66 -8.88 -15.46 9.24
C PHE A 66 -8.44 -15.22 10.69
N THR A 67 -7.28 -14.60 10.93
CA THR A 67 -6.85 -14.30 12.30
C THR A 67 -7.57 -13.05 12.81
N PRO A 68 -8.08 -13.06 14.07
CA PRO A 68 -8.70 -11.91 14.71
C PRO A 68 -7.85 -10.64 14.65
N LEU A 69 -6.53 -10.82 14.70
CA LEU A 69 -5.57 -9.74 14.59
C LEU A 69 -5.66 -8.97 13.26
N ILE A 70 -6.05 -9.61 12.16
CA ILE A 70 -6.19 -8.97 10.85
C ILE A 70 -7.64 -8.58 10.57
N TYR A 71 -8.59 -9.49 10.75
CA TYR A 71 -9.96 -9.21 10.31
C TYR A 71 -10.64 -8.14 11.17
N ILE A 72 -10.36 -8.07 12.48
CA ILE A 72 -10.99 -7.07 13.36
C ILE A 72 -10.58 -5.64 12.96
N PRO A 73 -9.29 -5.31 12.80
CA PRO A 73 -8.87 -3.99 12.32
C PRO A 73 -9.35 -3.70 10.90
N PHE A 74 -9.37 -4.71 10.03
CA PHE A 74 -9.87 -4.55 8.66
C PHE A 74 -11.35 -4.15 8.63
N ILE A 75 -12.22 -4.89 9.34
CA ILE A 75 -13.64 -4.55 9.46
C ILE A 75 -13.83 -3.20 10.15
N SER A 76 -13.03 -2.90 11.18
CA SER A 76 -13.10 -1.62 11.88
C SER A 76 -12.77 -0.44 10.96
N ILE A 77 -11.74 -0.57 10.12
CA ILE A 77 -11.35 0.42 9.12
C ILE A 77 -12.47 0.59 8.08
N LEU A 78 -12.96 -0.50 7.50
CA LEU A 78 -14.03 -0.45 6.50
C LEU A 78 -15.32 0.15 7.08
N GLY A 79 -15.75 -0.34 8.23
CA GLY A 79 -16.95 0.14 8.93
C GLY A 79 -16.84 1.61 9.31
N PHE A 80 -15.68 2.06 9.80
CA PHE A 80 -15.47 3.47 10.13
C PHE A 80 -15.54 4.37 8.90
N ASN A 81 -14.86 4.02 7.81
CA ASN A 81 -14.90 4.82 6.57
C ASN A 81 -16.31 4.80 5.96
N TYR A 82 -16.96 3.64 5.89
CA TYR A 82 -18.34 3.54 5.40
C TYR A 82 -19.30 4.38 6.24
N TYR A 83 -19.24 4.28 7.57
CA TYR A 83 -20.11 5.04 8.45
C TYR A 83 -19.92 6.56 8.32
N THR A 84 -18.67 7.02 8.23
CA THR A 84 -18.34 8.45 8.21
C THR A 84 -18.45 9.10 6.84
N LEU A 85 -18.10 8.37 5.77
CA LEU A 85 -18.09 8.86 4.39
C LEU A 85 -19.37 8.53 3.64
N ASP A 86 -19.89 7.31 3.73
CA ASP A 86 -21.04 6.90 2.90
C ASP A 86 -22.38 7.05 3.64
N TYR A 87 -22.46 6.60 4.90
CA TYR A 87 -23.74 6.56 5.63
C TYR A 87 -24.17 7.91 6.18
N LEU A 88 -23.28 8.61 6.90
CA LEU A 88 -23.64 9.90 7.51
C LEU A 88 -23.52 11.09 6.54
N ASP A 89 -22.92 10.90 5.37
CA ASP A 89 -22.70 11.95 4.37
C ASP A 89 -22.03 13.23 4.92
N LEU A 90 -21.36 13.14 6.08
CA LEU A 90 -20.77 14.28 6.78
C LEU A 90 -19.72 14.98 5.93
N TRP A 91 -19.02 14.21 5.09
CA TRP A 91 -18.04 14.73 4.15
C TRP A 91 -18.64 15.80 3.21
N LYS A 92 -19.92 15.72 2.82
CA LYS A 92 -20.59 16.74 1.98
C LYS A 92 -20.65 18.09 2.70
N SER A 93 -21.04 18.08 3.98
CA SER A 93 -21.09 19.28 4.82
C SER A 93 -19.71 19.89 5.02
N TYR A 94 -18.69 19.05 5.26
CA TYR A 94 -17.31 19.52 5.40
C TYR A 94 -16.75 20.08 4.09
N ASN A 95 -17.01 19.43 2.96
CA ASN A 95 -16.60 19.91 1.64
C ASN A 95 -17.17 21.29 1.34
N TYR A 96 -18.47 21.50 1.59
CA TYR A 96 -19.09 22.81 1.42
C TYR A 96 -18.42 23.88 2.29
N LYS A 97 -18.15 23.57 3.56
CA LYS A 97 -17.44 24.48 4.48
C LYS A 97 -16.00 24.76 4.03
N PHE A 98 -15.31 23.78 3.45
CA PHE A 98 -13.94 23.96 2.98
C PHE A 98 -13.87 24.70 1.64
N ASP A 99 -14.89 24.59 0.78
CA ASP A 99 -15.00 25.32 -0.48
C ASP A 99 -15.26 26.83 -0.27
N GLN A 100 -15.90 27.22 0.84
CA GLN A 100 -16.14 28.63 1.20
C GLN A 100 -14.91 29.38 1.75
N LEU A 101 -13.76 28.72 1.89
CA LEU A 101 -12.55 29.37 2.40
C LEU A 101 -12.01 30.41 1.38
N PRO A 102 -11.60 31.63 1.80
CA PRO A 102 -11.31 32.74 0.88
C PRO A 102 -10.13 32.48 -0.07
N LYS A 103 -10.28 32.92 -1.34
CA LYS A 103 -9.36 32.70 -2.48
C LYS A 103 -7.92 33.20 -2.29
N ARG A 104 -7.66 34.16 -1.38
CA ARG A 104 -6.29 34.62 -1.01
C ARG A 104 -5.44 33.49 -0.39
N LYS A 105 -6.06 32.36 -0.05
CA LYS A 105 -5.43 31.10 0.39
C LYS A 105 -4.99 30.18 -0.76
N ASN A 106 -4.95 30.59 -2.02
CA ASN A 106 -4.57 29.68 -3.11
C ASN A 106 -3.09 29.21 -3.01
N ILE A 107 -2.19 30.08 -2.53
CA ILE A 107 -0.79 29.71 -2.24
C ILE A 107 -0.72 28.76 -1.04
N ILE A 108 -1.42 29.08 0.05
CA ILE A 108 -1.51 28.23 1.26
C ILE A 108 -2.17 26.87 0.92
N GLY A 109 -3.16 26.87 0.03
CA GLY A 109 -3.87 25.69 -0.44
C GLY A 109 -2.99 24.79 -1.32
N SER A 110 -2.05 25.38 -2.07
CA SER A 110 -1.00 24.68 -2.81
C SER A 110 0.02 24.04 -1.86
N TRP A 111 0.54 24.80 -0.89
CA TRP A 111 1.43 24.26 0.16
C TRP A 111 0.81 23.10 0.93
N ILE A 112 -0.47 23.20 1.28
CA ILE A 112 -1.17 22.13 1.98
C ILE A 112 -1.44 20.93 1.07
N ALA A 113 -1.68 21.13 -0.24
CA ALA A 113 -1.78 20.02 -1.18
C ALA A 113 -0.44 19.27 -1.30
N SER A 114 0.67 20.00 -1.38
CA SER A 114 2.02 19.41 -1.37
C SER A 114 2.28 18.64 -0.07
N LEU A 115 1.85 19.15 1.08
CA LEU A 115 1.97 18.45 2.37
C LEU A 115 1.26 17.09 2.34
N ILE A 116 0.06 17.01 1.75
CA ILE A 116 -0.72 15.77 1.67
C ILE A 116 -0.05 14.75 0.77
N ILE A 117 0.52 15.19 -0.36
CA ILE A 117 1.30 14.33 -1.25
C ILE A 117 2.52 13.77 -0.51
N ILE A 118 3.23 14.64 0.23
CA ILE A 118 4.38 14.22 1.06
C ILE A 118 3.96 13.17 2.09
N ILE A 119 2.82 13.36 2.77
CA ILE A 119 2.29 12.39 3.74
C ILE A 119 2.02 11.03 3.06
N ILE A 120 1.40 11.03 1.89
CA ILE A 120 1.12 9.79 1.14
C ILE A 120 2.42 9.08 0.76
N ILE A 121 3.43 9.82 0.28
CA ILE A 121 4.74 9.27 -0.05
C ILE A 121 5.42 8.69 1.20
N LEU A 122 5.36 9.39 2.34
CA LEU A 122 5.93 8.92 3.60
C LEU A 122 5.27 7.63 4.08
N ILE A 123 3.93 7.54 4.04
CA ILE A 123 3.20 6.32 4.44
C ILE A 123 3.58 5.17 3.51
N THR A 124 3.64 5.42 2.20
CA THR A 124 4.00 4.38 1.21
C THR A 124 5.45 3.93 1.38
N GLY A 125 6.38 4.87 1.56
CA GLY A 125 7.79 4.58 1.81
C GLY A 125 8.00 3.82 3.11
N ASN A 126 7.29 4.21 4.17
CA ASN A 126 7.30 3.48 5.45
C ASN A 126 6.77 2.05 5.29
N PHE A 127 5.72 1.86 4.51
CA PHE A 127 5.18 0.54 4.22
C PHE A 127 6.18 -0.36 3.47
N LEU A 128 6.82 0.16 2.42
CA LEU A 128 7.87 -0.55 1.70
C LEU A 128 9.07 -0.86 2.60
N PHE A 129 9.49 0.10 3.42
CA PHE A 129 10.60 -0.08 4.36
C PHE A 129 10.28 -1.15 5.40
N SER A 130 9.03 -1.25 5.86
CA SER A 130 8.62 -2.30 6.80
C SER A 130 8.82 -3.71 6.24
N PHE A 131 8.58 -3.92 4.94
CA PHE A 131 8.88 -5.19 4.27
C PHE A 131 10.38 -5.42 4.11
N TYR A 132 11.13 -4.37 3.81
CA TYR A 132 12.59 -4.47 3.76
C TYR A 132 13.18 -4.96 5.10
N CYS A 133 12.66 -4.47 6.23
CA CYS A 133 13.06 -4.96 7.56
C CYS A 133 12.76 -6.46 7.74
N LEU A 134 11.59 -6.92 7.31
CA LEU A 134 11.23 -8.33 7.37
C LEU A 134 12.09 -9.19 6.44
N ASP A 135 12.37 -8.74 5.22
CA ASP A 135 13.26 -9.44 4.28
C ASP A 135 14.67 -9.57 4.85
N GLN A 136 15.20 -8.49 5.44
CA GLN A 136 16.51 -8.50 6.08
C GLN A 136 16.55 -9.49 7.26
N LYS A 137 15.48 -9.58 8.05
CA LYS A 137 15.35 -10.57 9.12
C LYS A 137 15.34 -11.99 8.57
N ALA A 138 14.51 -12.27 7.56
CA ALA A 138 14.41 -13.59 6.94
C ALA A 138 15.75 -14.07 6.33
N ARG A 139 16.54 -13.16 5.74
CA ARG A 139 17.90 -13.47 5.26
C ARG A 139 18.85 -13.87 6.38
N LYS A 140 18.81 -13.15 7.51
CA LYS A 140 19.66 -13.43 8.68
C LYS A 140 19.31 -14.77 9.32
N GLU A 141 18.02 -15.08 9.40
CA GLU A 141 17.51 -16.30 10.03
C GLU A 141 17.49 -17.50 9.08
N GLN A 142 17.81 -17.30 7.80
CA GLN A 142 17.69 -18.33 6.75
C GLN A 142 16.31 -19.01 6.74
N THR A 143 15.25 -18.21 6.83
CA THR A 143 13.86 -18.67 6.85
C THR A 143 13.13 -18.29 5.56
N GLY A 144 11.99 -18.96 5.30
CA GLY A 144 11.19 -18.73 4.09
C GLY A 144 12.00 -19.00 2.83
N SER A 145 12.00 -18.08 1.87
CA SER A 145 12.71 -18.20 0.58
C SER A 145 14.23 -18.36 0.73
N TYR A 146 14.81 -18.00 1.88
CA TYR A 146 16.24 -18.12 2.16
C TYR A 146 16.62 -19.44 2.86
N ALA A 147 15.65 -20.32 3.11
CA ALA A 147 15.90 -21.62 3.71
C ALA A 147 16.88 -22.44 2.85
N PRO A 148 17.91 -23.09 3.44
CA PRO A 148 18.95 -23.77 2.68
C PRO A 148 18.42 -24.83 1.70
N GLU A 149 17.36 -25.52 2.12
CA GLU A 149 16.66 -26.52 1.32
C GLU A 149 15.98 -25.93 0.06
N ILE A 150 15.37 -24.75 0.18
CA ILE A 150 14.72 -24.04 -0.92
C ILE A 150 15.77 -23.50 -1.87
N VAL A 151 16.80 -22.84 -1.35
CA VAL A 151 17.93 -22.31 -2.14
C VAL A 151 18.64 -23.44 -2.90
N ALA A 152 18.87 -24.60 -2.27
CA ALA A 152 19.47 -25.75 -2.93
C ALA A 152 18.56 -26.36 -4.01
N LYS A 153 17.24 -26.37 -3.80
CA LYS A 153 16.27 -26.84 -4.79
C LYS A 153 16.21 -25.89 -6.00
N GLU A 154 16.24 -24.59 -5.76
CA GLU A 154 16.22 -23.56 -6.80
C GLU A 154 17.50 -23.60 -7.64
N ARG A 155 18.68 -23.66 -6.99
CA ARG A 155 19.97 -23.84 -7.70
C ARG A 155 19.99 -25.08 -8.61
N ARG A 156 19.42 -26.20 -8.14
CA ARG A 156 19.32 -27.43 -8.95
C ARG A 156 18.43 -27.24 -10.17
N LYS A 157 17.26 -26.59 -10.01
CA LYS A 157 16.37 -26.28 -11.13
C LYS A 157 17.01 -25.35 -12.16
N ASP A 158 17.67 -24.27 -11.70
CA ASP A 158 18.38 -23.34 -12.57
C ASP A 158 19.50 -24.02 -13.35
N SER A 159 20.24 -24.91 -12.69
CA SER A 159 21.31 -25.69 -13.33
C SER A 159 20.76 -26.62 -14.41
N LEU A 160 19.64 -27.30 -14.13
CA LEU A 160 18.96 -28.15 -15.10
C LEU A 160 18.42 -27.35 -16.30
N GLN A 161 17.79 -26.20 -16.06
CA GLN A 161 17.30 -25.34 -17.15
C GLN A 161 18.43 -24.82 -18.03
N LYS A 162 19.55 -24.38 -17.44
CA LYS A 162 20.74 -23.98 -18.19
C LYS A 162 21.30 -25.14 -19.02
N ALA A 163 21.38 -26.33 -18.45
CA ALA A 163 21.84 -27.52 -19.18
C ALA A 163 20.94 -27.85 -20.38
N GLN A 164 19.61 -27.84 -20.19
CA GLN A 164 18.63 -28.05 -21.27
C GLN A 164 18.71 -26.97 -22.35
N GLN A 165 18.93 -25.70 -21.96
CA GLN A 165 19.11 -24.60 -22.90
C GLN A 165 20.38 -24.80 -23.74
N ILE A 166 21.50 -25.19 -23.12
CA ILE A 166 22.74 -25.51 -23.83
C ILE A 166 22.55 -26.69 -24.78
N GLU A 167 21.86 -27.76 -24.35
CA GLU A 167 21.57 -28.91 -25.20
C GLU A 167 20.71 -28.52 -26.41
N LYS A 168 19.69 -27.67 -26.20
CA LYS A 168 18.86 -27.15 -27.29
C LYS A 168 19.68 -26.30 -28.27
N LEU A 169 20.59 -25.47 -27.79
CA LEU A 169 21.49 -24.69 -28.63
C LEU A 169 22.44 -25.59 -29.43
N LYS A 170 23.03 -26.62 -28.81
CA LYS A 170 23.88 -27.60 -29.52
C LYS A 170 23.15 -28.28 -30.69
N LYS A 171 21.89 -28.71 -30.47
CA LYS A 171 21.02 -29.29 -31.51
C LYS A 171 20.73 -28.30 -32.66
N ILE A 172 20.61 -27.01 -32.36
CA ILE A 172 20.36 -25.97 -33.39
C ILE A 172 21.62 -25.75 -34.24
N TYR A 173 22.81 -25.75 -33.63
CA TYR A 173 24.07 -25.46 -34.32
C TYR A 173 24.76 -26.70 -34.91
N GLY A 174 24.21 -27.90 -34.72
CA GLY A 174 24.74 -29.15 -35.29
C GLY A 174 26.07 -29.62 -34.68
N GLU A 175 26.42 -29.12 -33.50
CA GLU A 175 27.63 -29.53 -32.75
C GLU A 175 27.51 -30.94 -32.16
N ASP A 176 26.30 -31.49 -32.12
CA ASP A 176 25.97 -32.86 -31.73
C ASP A 176 26.32 -33.92 -32.80
N LYS A 177 26.81 -33.50 -33.99
CA LYS A 177 27.17 -34.38 -35.12
C LYS A 177 28.68 -34.42 -35.47
N LYS A 178 29.54 -33.81 -34.65
CA LYS A 178 31.00 -33.97 -34.74
C LYS A 178 31.47 -35.08 -33.81
#